data_AF-A0A6H2FW09-F1
#
_entry.id   AF-A0A6H2FW09-F1
#
_cell.length_a   1.000
_cell.length_b   1.000
_cell.length_c   1.000
_cell.angle_alpha   90.00
_cell.angle_beta   90.00
_cell.angle_gamma   90.00
#
_symmetry.space_group_name_H-M   'P 1'
#
loop_
_entity.id
_entity.type
_entity.pdbx_description
1 polymer ?
#
loop_
_entity_poly.entity_id
_entity_poly.type
_entity_poly.pdbx_seq_one_letter_code
_entity_poly.pdbx_strand_id
1 'polypeptide(L)'
;MLIIDYLFILILLFSTIFSFFRGFVKEILTIFIWFISFYLSRKYYNYFFFIKNFTTINFYFKKIFLLFIYFILNIISGNMIKKFLNKKIIYSYHINNLNKILGLFFGILKGCLIIFLLLYSLNHIDQNLYNYFLIKKQSFFFIYFNNILQKYKYFL
;
A
#
# COMPACT_ATOMS: atom_id res chain seq x y z
N MET A 1 -9.68 17.31 17.18
CA MET A 1 -8.83 16.39 16.40
C MET A 1 -9.64 15.82 15.25
N LEU A 2 -9.02 15.68 14.08
CA LEU A 2 -9.74 15.36 12.85
C LEU A 2 -10.12 13.86 12.80
N ILE A 3 -11.29 13.58 12.24
CA ILE A 3 -11.73 12.23 11.80
C ILE A 3 -10.63 11.48 11.02
N ILE A 4 -9.75 12.21 10.33
CA ILE A 4 -8.63 11.70 9.56
C ILE A 4 -7.54 11.06 10.42
N ASP A 5 -7.23 11.62 11.59
CA ASP A 5 -6.22 11.03 12.48
C ASP A 5 -6.71 9.68 13.01
N TYR A 6 -8.00 9.60 13.35
CA TYR A 6 -8.64 8.34 13.74
C TYR A 6 -8.60 7.31 12.61
N LEU A 7 -8.80 7.74 11.36
CA LEU A 7 -8.71 6.86 10.19
C LEU A 7 -7.29 6.31 10.02
N PHE A 8 -6.25 7.14 10.16
CA PHE A 8 -4.86 6.68 10.07
C PHE A 8 -4.47 5.75 11.22
N ILE A 9 -4.87 6.07 12.44
CA ILE A 9 -4.67 5.20 13.61
C ILE A 9 -5.35 3.85 13.39
N LEU A 10 -6.57 3.86 12.84
CA LEU A 10 -7.31 2.64 12.51
C LEU A 10 -6.59 1.80 11.46
N ILE A 11 -6.09 2.41 10.38
CA ILE A 11 -5.27 1.70 9.37
C ILE A 11 -4.02 1.07 10.00
N LEU A 12 -3.31 1.83 10.83
CA LEU A 12 -2.11 1.35 11.52
C LEU A 12 -2.45 0.18 12.44
N LEU A 13 -3.47 0.32 13.29
CA LEU A 13 -3.93 -0.72 14.22
C LEU A 13 -4.34 -2.00 13.49
N PHE A 14 -5.15 -1.90 12.44
CA PHE A 14 -5.52 -3.09 11.67
C PHE A 14 -4.30 -3.73 11.01
N SER A 15 -3.42 -2.92 10.40
CA SER A 15 -2.20 -3.44 9.78
C SER A 15 -1.31 -4.18 10.79
N THR A 16 -1.11 -3.62 11.98
CA THR A 16 -0.28 -4.26 13.03
C THR A 16 -0.91 -5.52 13.59
N ILE A 17 -2.21 -5.49 13.93
CA ILE A 17 -2.93 -6.63 14.48
C ILE A 17 -2.92 -7.81 13.49
N PHE A 18 -3.25 -7.55 12.22
CA PHE A 18 -3.24 -8.61 11.21
C PHE A 18 -1.83 -9.16 10.95
N SER A 19 -0.79 -8.32 10.99
CA SER A 19 0.59 -8.77 10.83
C SER A 19 1.11 -9.57 12.03
N PHE A 20 0.66 -9.26 13.25
CA PHE A 20 0.95 -10.07 14.43
C PHE A 20 0.40 -11.50 14.29
N PHE A 21 -0.86 -11.64 13.86
CA PHE A 21 -1.48 -12.96 13.65
C PHE A 21 -0.82 -13.75 12.52
N ARG A 22 -0.28 -13.08 11.49
CA ARG A 22 0.38 -13.73 10.35
C ARG A 22 1.83 -14.13 10.65
N GLY A 23 2.56 -13.32 11.40
CA GLY A 23 3.99 -13.46 11.66
C GLY A 23 4.88 -12.84 10.57
N PHE A 24 6.10 -12.46 10.97
CA PHE A 24 7.12 -11.76 10.18
C PHE A 24 7.45 -12.44 8.85
N VAL A 25 7.68 -13.75 8.83
CA VAL A 25 8.03 -14.47 7.59
C VAL A 25 6.95 -14.28 6.52
N LYS A 26 5.68 -14.40 6.92
CA LYS A 26 4.55 -14.17 6.02
C LYS A 26 4.46 -12.71 5.62
N GLU A 27 4.79 -11.77 6.51
CA GLU A 27 4.71 -10.34 6.23
C GLU A 27 5.78 -9.88 5.22
N ILE A 28 7.04 -10.36 5.37
CA ILE A 28 8.11 -10.13 4.39
C ILE A 28 7.71 -10.63 3.01
N LEU A 29 7.19 -11.85 2.92
CA LEU A 29 6.72 -12.39 1.64
C LEU A 29 5.64 -11.50 1.01
N THR A 30 4.80 -10.82 1.81
CA THR A 30 3.78 -9.89 1.28
C THR A 30 4.42 -8.66 0.69
N ILE A 31 5.44 -8.14 1.35
CA ILE A 31 6.15 -6.94 0.90
C ILE A 31 6.93 -7.25 -0.38
N PHE A 32 7.63 -8.39 -0.44
CA PHE A 32 8.27 -8.84 -1.69
C PHE A 32 7.26 -8.96 -2.84
N ILE A 33 6.10 -9.57 -2.58
CA ILE A 33 5.04 -9.69 -3.57
C ILE A 33 4.52 -8.31 -3.98
N TRP A 34 4.34 -7.38 -3.04
CA TRP A 34 3.95 -6.01 -3.34
C TRP A 34 4.96 -5.31 -4.25
N PHE A 35 6.26 -5.44 -3.98
CA PHE A 35 7.31 -4.86 -4.83
C PHE A 35 7.32 -5.49 -6.23
N ILE A 36 7.24 -6.81 -6.33
CA ILE A 36 7.16 -7.53 -7.61
C ILE A 36 5.90 -7.09 -8.38
N SER A 37 4.77 -6.98 -7.68
CA SER A 37 3.49 -6.54 -8.24
C SER A 37 3.56 -5.12 -8.79
N PHE A 38 4.19 -4.22 -8.05
CA PHE A 38 4.41 -2.83 -8.48
C PHE A 38 5.35 -2.75 -9.69
N TYR A 39 6.46 -3.49 -9.66
CA TYR A 39 7.40 -3.56 -10.77
C TYR A 39 6.75 -4.11 -12.05
N LEU A 40 6.02 -5.22 -11.94
CA LEU A 40 5.27 -5.82 -13.05
C LEU A 40 4.19 -4.87 -13.56
N SER A 41 3.40 -4.25 -12.67
CA SER A 41 2.40 -3.25 -13.04
C SER A 41 3.01 -2.12 -13.88
N ARG A 42 4.15 -1.57 -13.45
CA ARG A 42 4.86 -0.50 -14.18
C ARG A 42 5.50 -0.97 -15.49
N LYS A 43 5.91 -2.24 -15.61
CA LYS A 43 6.48 -2.77 -16.86
C LYS A 43 5.39 -3.07 -17.89
N TYR A 44 4.25 -3.60 -17.44
CA TYR A 44 3.22 -4.14 -18.33
C TYR A 44 2.02 -3.20 -18.55
N TYR A 45 1.94 -2.03 -17.89
CA TYR A 45 0.80 -1.11 -18.09
C TYR A 45 0.61 -0.68 -19.57
N ASN A 46 1.71 -0.55 -20.33
CA ASN A 46 1.67 -0.16 -21.74
C ASN A 46 1.06 -1.24 -22.65
N TYR A 47 1.13 -2.53 -22.28
CA TYR A 47 0.56 -3.59 -23.10
C TYR A 47 -0.98 -3.59 -23.07
N PHE A 48 -1.58 -2.96 -22.06
CA PHE A 48 -3.04 -2.84 -21.91
C PHE A 48 -3.64 -1.56 -22.48
N PHE A 49 -2.84 -0.83 -23.26
CA PHE A 49 -3.30 0.32 -24.02
C PHE A 49 -4.33 -0.02 -25.11
N PHE A 50 -4.63 -1.29 -25.37
CA PHE A 50 -5.80 -1.67 -26.18
C PHE A 50 -7.14 -1.20 -25.58
N ILE A 51 -7.20 -0.96 -24.26
CA ILE A 51 -8.38 -0.38 -23.59
C ILE A 51 -8.50 1.14 -23.86
N LYS A 52 -7.53 1.78 -24.54
CA LYS A 52 -7.52 3.24 -24.77
C LYS A 52 -8.79 3.73 -25.47
N ASN A 53 -9.39 2.91 -26.34
CA ASN A 53 -10.52 3.31 -27.20
C ASN A 53 -11.89 3.35 -26.51
N PHE A 54 -12.02 2.90 -25.26
CA PHE A 54 -13.35 2.74 -24.64
C PHE A 54 -13.85 3.91 -23.79
N THR A 55 -13.05 4.95 -23.50
CA THR A 55 -13.46 6.00 -22.53
C THR A 55 -12.81 7.36 -22.76
N THR A 56 -13.59 8.44 -22.77
CA THR A 56 -13.18 9.86 -22.81
C THR A 56 -12.64 10.40 -21.48
N ILE A 57 -12.00 9.56 -20.67
CA ILE A 57 -11.48 9.91 -19.34
C ILE A 57 -10.06 10.47 -19.48
N ASN A 58 -9.72 11.46 -18.65
CA ASN A 58 -8.40 12.08 -18.59
C ASN A 58 -7.27 11.03 -18.50
N PHE A 59 -6.23 11.20 -19.33
CA PHE A 59 -5.14 10.24 -19.52
C PHE A 59 -4.43 9.85 -18.21
N TYR A 60 -4.27 10.82 -17.29
CA TYR A 60 -3.65 10.58 -15.99
C TYR A 60 -4.49 9.68 -15.09
N PHE A 61 -5.80 9.94 -15.00
CA PHE A 61 -6.73 9.11 -14.23
C PHE A 61 -6.75 7.68 -14.74
N LYS A 62 -6.77 7.50 -16.07
CA LYS A 62 -6.75 6.17 -16.70
C LYS A 62 -5.46 5.42 -16.39
N LYS A 63 -4.30 6.09 -16.44
CA LYS A 63 -3.00 5.49 -16.11
C LYS A 63 -2.96 5.02 -14.64
N ILE A 64 -3.40 5.87 -13.71
CA ILE A 64 -3.45 5.54 -12.28
C ILE A 64 -4.41 4.36 -12.04
N PHE A 65 -5.60 4.40 -12.65
CA PHE A 65 -6.60 3.36 -12.52
C PHE A 65 -6.12 1.99 -13.03
N LEU A 66 -5.50 1.97 -14.23
CA LEU A 66 -4.92 0.74 -14.78
C LEU A 66 -3.80 0.20 -13.89
N LEU A 67 -2.86 1.05 -13.46
CA LEU A 67 -1.79 0.65 -12.52
C LEU A 67 -2.36 0.04 -11.24
N PHE A 68 -3.47 0.58 -10.72
CA PHE A 68 -4.14 0.12 -9.51
C PHE A 68 -4.81 -1.24 -9.70
N ILE A 69 -5.53 -1.44 -10.81
CA ILE A 69 -6.10 -2.74 -11.17
C ILE A 69 -5.00 -3.80 -11.31
N TYR A 70 -3.89 -3.47 -11.98
CA TYR A 70 -2.76 -4.38 -12.13
C TYR A 70 -2.13 -4.74 -10.79
N PHE A 71 -1.99 -3.76 -9.92
CA PHE A 71 -1.48 -3.98 -8.57
C PHE A 71 -2.38 -4.94 -7.79
N ILE A 72 -3.71 -4.79 -7.86
CA ILE A 72 -4.67 -5.68 -7.22
C ILE A 72 -4.58 -7.10 -7.80
N LEU A 73 -4.56 -7.24 -9.13
CA LEU A 73 -4.43 -8.54 -9.80
C LEU A 73 -3.14 -9.27 -9.40
N ASN A 74 -2.02 -8.56 -9.33
CA ASN A 74 -0.74 -9.11 -8.93
C ASN A 74 -0.69 -9.46 -7.43
N ILE A 75 -1.39 -8.70 -6.57
CA ILE A 75 -1.56 -9.07 -5.16
C ILE A 75 -2.38 -10.36 -5.03
N ILE A 76 -3.43 -10.53 -5.84
CA ILE A 76 -4.27 -11.73 -5.83
C ILE A 76 -3.43 -12.95 -6.26
N SER A 77 -2.69 -12.85 -7.37
CA SER A 77 -1.82 -13.93 -7.84
C SER A 77 -0.69 -14.23 -6.85
N GLY A 78 -0.08 -13.21 -6.27
CA GLY A 78 0.91 -13.35 -5.21
C GLY A 78 0.35 -14.03 -3.95
N ASN A 79 -0.88 -13.71 -3.56
CA ASN A 79 -1.55 -14.37 -2.44
C ASN A 79 -1.85 -15.85 -2.73
N MET A 80 -2.12 -16.23 -3.99
CA MET A 80 -2.21 -17.63 -4.38
C MET A 80 -0.86 -18.34 -4.19
N ILE A 81 0.23 -17.74 -4.68
CA ILE A 81 1.60 -18.26 -4.52
C ILE A 81 1.93 -18.44 -3.02
N LYS A 82 1.58 -17.46 -2.19
CA LYS A 82 1.69 -17.57 -0.72
C LYS A 82 0.93 -18.73 -0.12
N LYS A 83 -0.28 -19.02 -0.59
CA LYS A 83 -1.05 -20.18 -0.10
C LYS A 83 -0.34 -21.50 -0.41
N PHE A 84 0.28 -21.62 -1.58
CA PHE A 84 1.09 -22.80 -1.94
C PHE A 84 2.38 -22.89 -1.12
N LEU A 85 3.11 -21.78 -0.95
CA LEU A 85 4.33 -21.71 -0.14
C LEU A 85 4.08 -21.98 1.34
N ASN A 86 2.94 -21.51 1.86
CA ASN A 86 2.54 -21.72 3.25
C ASN A 86 2.48 -23.22 3.60
N LYS A 87 2.01 -24.11 2.71
CA LYS A 87 1.97 -25.56 3.00
C LYS A 87 3.35 -26.15 3.35
N LYS A 88 4.45 -25.61 2.81
CA LYS A 88 5.83 -26.06 3.11
C LYS A 88 6.46 -25.30 4.29
N ILE A 89 6.18 -24.01 4.42
CA ILE A 89 6.80 -23.14 5.45
C ILE A 89 6.17 -23.33 6.83
N ILE A 90 4.91 -23.78 6.91
CA ILE A 90 4.15 -23.92 8.16
C ILE A 90 4.72 -25.01 9.09
N TYR A 91 5.34 -26.07 8.57
CA TYR A 91 5.82 -27.18 9.42
C TYR A 91 7.06 -26.83 10.26
N SER A 92 7.81 -25.78 9.94
CA SER A 92 9.12 -25.53 10.57
C SER A 92 9.14 -24.36 11.57
N TYR A 93 8.18 -23.43 11.51
CA TYR A 93 8.30 -22.11 12.16
C TYR A 93 7.24 -21.81 13.24
N HIS A 94 6.47 -22.82 13.69
CA HIS A 94 5.15 -22.54 14.25
C HIS A 94 5.09 -21.94 15.67
N ILE A 95 6.20 -21.75 16.42
CA ILE A 95 6.10 -21.36 17.85
C ILE A 95 7.00 -20.19 18.28
N ASN A 96 7.78 -19.55 17.41
CA ASN A 96 8.66 -18.49 17.91
C ASN A 96 7.90 -17.16 18.14
N ASN A 97 7.74 -16.73 19.40
CA ASN A 97 7.14 -15.44 19.76
C ASN A 97 7.84 -14.24 19.08
N LEU A 98 9.14 -14.37 18.79
CA LEU A 98 9.91 -13.40 18.02
C LEU A 98 9.36 -13.18 16.60
N ASN A 99 8.82 -14.22 15.95
CA ASN A 99 8.22 -14.11 14.62
C ASN A 99 6.96 -13.22 14.65
N LYS A 100 6.17 -13.27 15.74
CA LYS A 100 4.99 -12.42 15.91
C LYS A 100 5.37 -10.98 16.24
N ILE A 101 6.36 -10.77 17.11
CA ILE A 101 6.86 -9.44 17.49
C ILE A 101 7.47 -8.72 16.29
N LEU A 102 8.32 -9.40 15.50
CA LEU A 102 8.84 -8.85 14.25
C LEU A 102 7.72 -8.59 13.24
N GLY A 103 6.65 -9.39 13.27
CA GLY A 103 5.43 -9.16 12.50
C GLY A 103 4.77 -7.83 12.84
N LEU A 104 4.77 -7.39 14.10
CA LEU A 104 4.24 -6.08 14.51
C LEU A 104 5.00 -4.94 13.84
N PHE A 105 6.33 -4.95 13.90
CA PHE A 105 7.17 -3.92 13.27
C PHE A 105 6.90 -3.81 11.77
N PHE A 106 6.80 -4.96 11.09
CA PHE A 106 6.48 -5.00 9.67
C PHE A 106 5.04 -4.55 9.36
N GLY A 107 4.10 -4.83 10.25
CA GLY A 107 2.73 -4.32 10.17
C GLY A 107 2.66 -2.79 10.29
N ILE A 108 3.46 -2.18 11.17
CA ILE A 108 3.57 -0.72 11.31
C ILE A 108 4.11 -0.13 10.00
N LEU A 109 5.24 -0.64 9.52
CA LEU A 109 5.88 -0.16 8.28
C LEU A 109 4.91 -0.21 7.09
N LYS A 110 4.16 -1.31 6.97
CA LYS A 110 3.15 -1.47 5.93
C LYS A 110 1.96 -0.52 6.12
N GLY A 111 1.49 -0.32 7.35
CA GLY A 111 0.44 0.66 7.62
C GLY A 111 0.86 2.08 7.21
N CYS A 112 2.11 2.45 7.51
CA CYS A 112 2.70 3.70 7.05
C CYS A 112 2.78 3.79 5.51
N LEU A 113 3.18 2.70 4.84
CA LEU A 113 3.18 2.62 3.36
C LEU A 113 1.79 2.82 2.76
N ILE A 114 0.74 2.23 3.37
CA ILE A 114 -0.64 2.38 2.91
C ILE A 114 -1.12 3.83 3.08
N ILE A 115 -0.85 4.45 4.23
CA ILE A 115 -1.20 5.86 4.48
C ILE A 115 -0.49 6.78 3.48
N PHE A 116 0.79 6.53 3.21
CA PHE A 116 1.56 7.26 2.21
C PHE A 116 0.92 7.17 0.82
N LEU A 117 0.56 5.97 0.38
CA LEU A 117 -0.10 5.74 -0.92
C LEU A 117 -1.46 6.44 -1.01
N LEU A 118 -2.24 6.44 0.08
CA LEU A 118 -3.52 7.15 0.18
C LEU A 118 -3.36 8.66 0.04
N LEU A 119 -2.37 9.24 0.71
CA LEU A 119 -2.10 10.67 0.62
C LEU A 119 -1.54 11.06 -0.74
N TYR A 120 -0.68 10.23 -1.32
CA TYR A 120 -0.18 10.42 -2.67
C TYR A 120 -1.32 10.41 -3.71
N SER A 121 -2.23 9.43 -3.60
CA SER A 121 -3.37 9.35 -4.52
C SER A 121 -4.33 10.53 -4.35
N LEU A 122 -4.62 10.94 -3.11
CA LEU A 122 -5.44 12.14 -2.82
C LEU A 122 -4.83 13.41 -3.44
N ASN A 123 -3.53 13.62 -3.31
CA ASN A 123 -2.83 14.76 -3.90
C ASN A 123 -2.91 14.77 -5.43
N HIS A 124 -2.90 13.60 -6.07
CA HIS A 124 -2.99 13.47 -7.53
C HIS A 124 -4.41 13.54 -8.07
N ILE A 125 -5.41 13.12 -7.30
CA ILE A 125 -6.82 13.09 -7.72
C ILE A 125 -7.46 14.46 -7.52
N ASP A 126 -7.39 15.01 -6.30
CA ASP A 126 -8.09 16.23 -5.92
C ASP A 126 -7.19 17.15 -5.07
N GLN A 127 -6.43 17.97 -5.79
CA GLN A 127 -5.45 18.86 -5.18
C GLN A 127 -6.07 19.90 -4.23
N ASN A 128 -7.31 20.33 -4.51
CA ASN A 128 -8.07 21.24 -3.64
C ASN A 128 -8.41 20.59 -2.29
N LEU A 129 -8.79 19.32 -2.31
CA LEU A 129 -9.16 18.54 -1.13
C LEU A 129 -7.90 18.21 -0.30
N TYR A 130 -6.78 17.92 -0.97
CA TYR A 130 -5.47 17.79 -0.34
C TYR A 130 -5.03 19.09 0.35
N ASN A 131 -5.14 20.23 -0.33
CA ASN A 131 -4.80 21.54 0.22
C ASN A 131 -5.69 21.95 1.39
N TYR A 132 -6.99 21.62 1.35
CA TYR A 132 -7.89 21.83 2.49
C TYR A 132 -7.40 21.10 3.75
N PHE A 133 -6.93 19.85 3.61
CA PHE A 133 -6.36 19.10 4.74
C PHE A 133 -4.98 19.62 5.17
N LEU A 134 -4.14 20.08 4.24
CA LEU A 134 -2.87 20.75 4.55
C LEU A 134 -3.07 22.03 5.38
N ILE A 135 -3.95 22.92 4.91
CA ILE A 135 -4.16 24.25 5.48
C ILE A 135 -4.76 24.15 6.87
N LYS A 136 -5.66 23.18 7.09
CA LYS A 136 -6.24 22.98 8.42
C LYS A 136 -5.21 22.59 9.48
N LYS A 137 -3.99 22.14 9.13
CA LYS A 137 -2.86 21.77 10.05
C LYS A 137 -3.27 21.02 11.33
N GLN A 138 -4.41 20.33 11.29
CA GLN A 138 -5.06 19.79 12.48
C GLN A 138 -4.69 18.31 12.70
N SER A 139 -4.05 17.68 11.72
CA SER A 139 -3.65 16.27 11.75
C SER A 139 -2.14 16.12 11.82
N PHE A 140 -1.67 15.56 12.92
CA PHE A 140 -0.24 15.33 13.18
C PHE A 140 0.38 14.40 12.13
N PHE A 141 -0.31 13.30 11.81
CA PHE A 141 0.16 12.31 10.84
C PHE A 141 0.24 12.89 9.42
N PHE A 142 -0.73 13.71 9.03
CA PHE A 142 -0.77 14.29 7.69
C PHE A 142 0.43 15.20 7.42
N ILE A 143 0.82 16.02 8.40
CA ILE A 143 2.01 16.88 8.31
C ILE A 143 3.28 16.03 8.15
N TYR A 144 3.43 14.97 8.96
CA TYR A 144 4.59 14.09 8.91
C TYR A 144 4.72 13.38 7.56
N PHE A 145 3.64 12.79 7.05
CA PHE A 145 3.64 12.12 5.75
C PHE A 145 3.78 13.09 4.58
N ASN A 146 3.24 14.31 4.66
CA ASN A 146 3.42 15.31 3.62
C ASN A 146 4.90 15.70 3.43
N ASN A 147 5.66 15.82 4.52
CA ASN A 147 7.11 16.09 4.42
C ASN A 147 7.84 14.98 3.66
N ILE A 148 7.44 13.72 3.89
CA ILE A 148 7.97 12.56 3.16
C ILE A 148 7.55 12.64 1.68
N LEU A 149 6.27 12.90 1.40
CA LEU A 149 5.76 13.03 0.02
C LEU A 149 6.48 14.12 -0.78
N GLN A 150 6.75 15.27 -0.19
CA GLN A 150 7.50 16.34 -0.85
C GLN A 150 8.93 15.92 -1.19
N LYS A 151 9.57 15.13 -0.30
CA LYS A 151 10.92 14.61 -0.52
C LYS A 151 11.00 13.60 -1.67
N TYR A 152 9.94 12.81 -1.87
CA TYR A 152 9.87 11.77 -2.90
C TYR A 152 9.05 12.16 -4.13
N LYS A 153 8.63 13.43 -4.24
CA LYS A 153 7.82 13.95 -5.35
C LYS A 153 8.48 13.78 -6.74
N TYR A 154 9.80 13.55 -6.77
CA TYR A 154 10.59 13.36 -7.99
C TYR A 154 10.94 11.89 -8.29
N PHE A 155 10.59 10.95 -7.41
CA PHE A 155 11.02 9.54 -7.51
C PHE A 155 9.97 8.58 -8.08
N LEU A 156 8.72 9.05 -8.27
CA LEU A 156 7.59 8.30 -8.82
C LEU A 156 7.02 9.02 -10.04
#